data_AF-A0A919XD00-F1
#
_entry.id   AF-A0A919XD00-F1
#
_cell.length_a   1.000
_cell.length_b   1.000
_cell.length_c   1.000
_cell.angle_alpha   90.00
_cell.angle_beta   90.00
_cell.angle_gamma   90.00
#
_symmetry.space_group_name_H-M   'P 1'
#
loop_
_entity.id
_entity.type
_entity.pdbx_description
1 polymer ?
#
loop_
_entity_poly.entity_id
_entity_poly.type
_entity_poly.pdbx_seq_one_letter_code
_entity_poly.pdbx_strand_id
1 'polypeptide(L)' 'MSGEALFEHRFWLQILGDHARFIFNGLSSKEAEDVQKANRFIQWFDGLLAQSQVWDPIRI' A
#
# COMPACT_ATOMS: atom_id res chain seq x y z
N MET A 1 1.92 23.58 -5.06
CA MET A 1 0.73 22.69 -5.20
C MET A 1 1.09 21.21 -5.34
N SER A 2 2.36 20.78 -5.48
CA SER A 2 2.71 19.36 -5.69
C SER A 2 3.14 18.59 -4.43
N GLY A 3 3.63 19.26 -3.38
CA GLY A 3 4.14 18.58 -2.18
C GLY A 3 3.04 17.96 -1.30
N GLU A 4 1.94 18.67 -1.09
CA GLU A 4 0.82 18.20 -0.26
C GLU A 4 0.12 16.97 -0.87
N ALA A 5 -0.14 17.00 -2.18
CA ALA A 5 -0.72 15.86 -2.88
C ALA A 5 0.18 14.61 -2.83
N LEU A 6 1.51 14.77 -2.96
CA LEU A 6 2.44 13.65 -2.86
C LEU A 6 2.55 13.11 -1.43
N PHE A 7 2.53 14.01 -0.43
CA PHE A 7 2.49 13.63 0.98
C PHE A 7 1.24 12.82 1.30
N GLU A 8 0.06 13.34 0.97
CA GLU A 8 -1.23 12.66 1.18
C GLU A 8 -1.27 11.32 0.44
N HIS A 9 -0.78 11.28 -0.82
CA HIS A 9 -0.72 10.03 -1.58
C HIS A 9 0.13 8.97 -0.88
N ARG A 10 1.29 9.33 -0.33
CA ARG A 10 2.13 8.41 0.45
C ARG A 10 1.47 7.97 1.75
N PHE A 11 0.84 8.90 2.46
CA PHE A 11 0.06 8.60 3.66
C PHE A 11 -0.99 7.54 3.38
N TRP A 12 -1.79 7.72 2.32
CA TRP A 12 -2.83 6.76 1.97
C TRP A 12 -2.28 5.43 1.45
N LEU A 13 -1.18 5.42 0.70
CA LEU A 13 -0.55 4.17 0.25
C LEU A 13 -0.08 3.30 1.43
N GLN A 14 0.47 3.91 2.48
CA GLN A 14 0.84 3.20 3.71
C GLN A 14 -0.41 2.59 4.39
N ILE A 15 -1.45 3.40 4.61
CA ILE A 15 -2.69 2.97 5.27
C ILE A 15 -3.38 1.84 4.48
N LEU A 16 -3.41 1.93 3.15
CA LEU A 16 -4.00 0.90 2.29
C LEU A 16 -3.20 -0.40 2.34
N GLY A 17 -1.86 -0.33 2.40
CA GLY A 17 -1.02 -1.50 2.63
C GLY A 17 -1.31 -2.19 3.96
N ASP A 18 -1.47 -1.41 5.03
CA ASP A 18 -1.80 -1.95 6.36
C ASP A 18 -3.21 -2.54 6.43
N HIS A 19 -4.20 -1.94 5.76
CA HIS A 19 -5.53 -2.54 5.61
C HIS A 19 -5.49 -3.84 4.80
N ALA A 20 -4.70 -3.91 3.72
CA ALA A 20 -4.55 -5.15 2.95
C ALA A 20 -3.95 -6.28 3.80
N ARG A 21 -2.98 -5.97 4.68
CA ARG A 21 -2.43 -6.92 5.67
C ARG A 21 -3.46 -7.31 6.73
N PHE A 22 -4.26 -6.36 7.23
CA PHE A 22 -5.34 -6.65 8.18
C PHE A 22 -6.34 -7.64 7.59
N ILE A 23 -6.78 -7.41 6.35
CA ILE A 23 -7.69 -8.31 5.63
C ILE A 23 -7.03 -9.67 5.41
N PHE A 24 -5.79 -9.69 4.89
CA PHE A 24 -5.06 -10.94 4.66
C PHE A 24 -4.97 -11.81 5.93
N ASN A 25 -4.66 -11.20 7.06
CA ASN A 25 -4.55 -11.89 8.35
C ASN A 25 -5.91 -12.32 8.94
N GLY A 26 -7.01 -11.69 8.52
CA GLY A 26 -8.37 -12.03 8.94
C GLY A 26 -9.02 -13.14 8.12
N LEU A 27 -8.48 -13.48 6.95
CA LEU A 27 -9.01 -14.51 6.06
C LEU A 27 -8.61 -15.91 6.52
N SER A 28 -9.53 -16.86 6.38
CA SER A 28 -9.24 -18.27 6.59
C SER A 28 -8.51 -18.88 5.39
N SER A 29 -7.77 -19.96 5.61
CA SER A 29 -7.09 -20.70 4.55
C SER A 29 -8.02 -21.33 3.51
N LYS A 30 -9.33 -21.37 3.78
CA LYS A 30 -10.36 -21.86 2.84
C LYS A 30 -10.77 -20.80 1.82
N GLU A 31 -10.50 -19.53 2.08
CA GLU A 31 -10.82 -18.39 1.21
C GLU A 31 -9.67 -18.10 0.25
N ALA A 32 -9.19 -19.14 -0.45
CA ALA A 32 -7.95 -19.09 -1.23
C ALA A 32 -7.92 -17.94 -2.26
N GLU A 33 -9.05 -17.66 -2.91
CA GLU A 33 -9.14 -16.55 -3.87
C GLU A 33 -8.98 -15.18 -3.21
N ASP A 34 -9.59 -14.98 -2.05
CA ASP A 34 -9.53 -13.71 -1.34
C ASP A 34 -8.18 -13.50 -0.65
N VAL A 35 -7.55 -14.58 -0.18
CA VAL A 35 -6.15 -14.56 0.30
C VAL A 35 -5.22 -14.10 -0.84
N GLN A 36 -5.39 -14.65 -2.04
CA GLN A 36 -4.61 -14.22 -3.21
C GLN A 36 -4.87 -12.76 -3.59
N LYS A 37 -6.13 -12.29 -3.53
CA LYS A 37 -6.47 -10.87 -3.78
C LYS A 37 -5.82 -9.96 -2.74
N ALA A 38 -5.95 -10.26 -1.46
CA ALA A 38 -5.36 -9.47 -0.38
C ALA A 38 -3.84 -9.40 -0.52
N ASN A 39 -3.18 -10.53 -0.84
CA ASN A 39 -1.74 -10.55 -1.08
C ASN A 39 -1.32 -9.70 -2.30
N ARG A 40 -2.11 -9.69 -3.39
CA ARG A 40 -1.86 -8.79 -4.54
C ARG A 40 -1.99 -7.32 -4.15
N PHE A 41 -2.99 -6.97 -3.34
CA PHE A 41 -3.13 -5.60 -2.83
C PHE A 41 -1.94 -5.16 -1.99
N ILE A 42 -1.43 -6.03 -1.10
CA ILE A 42 -0.20 -5.77 -0.33
C ILE A 42 0.96 -5.42 -1.29
N GLN A 43 1.21 -6.29 -2.29
CA GLN A 43 2.29 -6.08 -3.26
C GLN A 43 2.13 -4.79 -4.06
N TRP A 44 0.90 -4.45 -4.47
CA TRP A 44 0.63 -3.22 -5.22
C TRP A 44 0.84 -1.97 -4.38
N PHE A 45 0.28 -1.91 -3.16
CA PHE A 45 0.43 -0.73 -2.32
C PHE A 45 1.89 -0.52 -1.87
N ASP A 46 2.60 -1.59 -1.54
CA ASP A 46 4.03 -1.52 -1.21
C ASP A 46 4.86 -1.06 -2.42
N GLY A 47 4.57 -1.61 -3.60
CA GLY A 47 5.24 -1.23 -4.84
C GLY A 47 4.98 0.23 -5.23
N LEU A 48 3.73 0.72 -5.07
CA LEU A 48 3.37 2.11 -5.34
C LEU A 48 3.98 3.06 -4.30
N LEU A 49 4.03 2.67 -3.03
CA LEU A 49 4.66 3.46 -1.98
C LEU A 49 6.16 3.62 -2.25
N ALA A 50 6.85 2.52 -2.57
CA ALA A 50 8.27 2.55 -2.95
C ALA A 50 8.51 3.46 -4.17
N GLN A 51 7.72 3.31 -5.24
CA GLN A 51 7.81 4.17 -6.41
C GLN A 51 7.62 5.65 -6.08
N SER A 52 6.64 5.95 -5.22
CA SER A 52 6.37 7.32 -4.81
C SER A 52 7.52 7.92 -4.02
N GLN A 53 8.24 7.12 -3.21
CA GLN A 53 9.41 7.53 -2.40
C GLN A 53 10.68 7.76 -3.21
N VAL A 54 10.88 7.00 -4.29
CA VAL A 54 12.06 7.15 -5.17
C VAL A 54 12.06 8.52 -5.88
N TRP A 55 10.90 9.14 -6.04
CA TRP A 55 10.71 10.48 -6.63
C TRP A 55 10.56 11.58 -5.57
N ASP A 56 11.47 11.65 -4.61
CA ASP A 56 11.52 12.78 -3.67
C ASP A 56 12.76 13.65 -3.87
N PRO A 57 12.65 14.81 -4.55
CA PRO A 57 13.74 15.77 -4.66
C PRO A 57 13.94 16.59 -3.37
N ILE A 58 13.07 16.43 -2.36
CA ILE A 58 13.08 17.20 -1.11
C ILE A 58 13.42 16.26 0.05
N ARG A 59 14.65 15.73 0.06
CA ARG A 59 15.28 15.29 1.31
C ARG A 59 16.21 16.42 1.78
N ILE A 60 15.69 17.28 2.65
CA ILE A 60 16.46 18.10 3.59
C ILE A 60 16.11 17.59 4.98
#